data_AF-A0AAN6TW55-F1
#
_entry.id   AF-A0AAN6TW55-F1
#
_cell.length_a   1.000
_cell.length_b   1.000
_cell.length_c   1.000
_cell.angle_alpha   90.00
_cell.angle_beta   90.00
_cell.angle_gamma   90.00
#
_symmetry.space_group_name_H-M   'P 1'
#
loop_
_entity.id
_entity.type
_entity.pdbx_description
1 polymer ?
#
loop_
_entity_poly.entity_id
_entity_poly.type
_entity_poly.pdbx_seq_one_letter_code
_entity_poly.pdbx_strand_id
1 'polypeptide(L)'
;MSKARSAVGAVDQVVKIIVGAGQASPSPPVGPALGSKGIKSMDFCKEFNARTQHIIAGTPMPVRVTVRPDRTFHFEVRTPQTSWLLLNAAEAPIAKKGKRKGASNPGKETVGTISLKHVYEIAKIKQSELRLSGLSLEGLCRSIIHQAKSIGIAVVP
;
A
#
# COMPACT_ATOMS: atom_id res chain seq x y z
N MET A 1 10.14 24.84 -41.64
CA MET A 1 11.25 24.50 -40.73
C MET A 1 10.89 23.25 -39.96
N SER A 2 11.49 22.13 -40.38
CA SER A 2 11.26 20.78 -39.87
C SER A 2 11.97 20.64 -38.52
N LYS A 3 11.22 20.52 -37.41
CA LYS A 3 11.82 20.20 -36.11
C LYS A 3 12.18 18.71 -36.09
N ALA A 4 13.47 18.47 -36.22
CA ALA A 4 14.11 17.18 -36.07
C ALA A 4 13.71 16.51 -34.74
N ARG A 5 13.40 15.21 -34.85
CA ARG A 5 13.18 14.28 -33.74
C ARG A 5 14.38 14.32 -32.78
N SER A 6 14.14 14.60 -31.51
CA SER A 6 14.98 14.04 -30.44
C SER A 6 14.26 12.82 -29.90
N ALA A 7 14.81 11.64 -30.17
CA ALA A 7 14.40 10.41 -29.53
C ALA A 7 14.76 10.50 -28.04
N VAL A 8 13.81 10.98 -27.22
CA VAL A 8 13.90 10.84 -25.77
C VAL A 8 13.83 9.34 -25.49
N GLY A 9 14.95 8.78 -25.04
CA GLY A 9 15.08 7.35 -24.74
C GLY A 9 13.88 6.88 -23.94
N ALA A 10 13.23 5.84 -24.47
CA ALA A 10 12.04 5.20 -23.97
C ALA A 10 12.01 5.12 -22.42
N VAL A 11 11.20 5.98 -21.77
CA VAL A 11 11.19 6.16 -20.30
C VAL A 11 10.15 5.24 -19.65
N ASP A 12 10.59 4.45 -18.67
CA ASP A 12 9.71 3.62 -17.83
C ASP A 12 8.63 4.46 -17.14
N GLN A 13 7.37 4.05 -17.28
CA GLN A 13 6.23 4.70 -16.63
C GLN A 13 5.91 3.98 -15.33
N VAL A 14 5.76 4.71 -14.23
CA VAL A 14 5.42 4.11 -12.93
C VAL A 14 3.98 4.45 -12.57
N VAL A 15 3.16 3.42 -12.35
CA VAL A 15 1.78 3.54 -11.89
C VAL A 15 1.69 3.02 -10.46
N LYS A 16 1.09 3.81 -9.57
CA LYS A 16 0.84 3.43 -8.17
C LYS A 16 -0.64 3.15 -8.00
N ILE A 17 -1.00 1.92 -7.66
CA ILE A 17 -2.39 1.51 -7.42
C ILE A 17 -2.52 0.86 -6.03
N ILE A 18 -3.72 0.88 -5.47
CA ILE A 18 -4.06 0.15 -4.25
C ILE A 18 -5.11 -0.87 -4.62
N VAL A 19 -4.83 -2.14 -4.32
CA VAL A 19 -5.71 -3.27 -4.66
C VAL A 19 -5.90 -4.13 -3.42
N GLY A 20 -7.11 -4.65 -3.22
CA GLY A 20 -7.38 -5.60 -2.14
C GLY A 20 -6.68 -6.94 -2.42
N ALA A 21 -5.99 -7.49 -1.43
CA ALA A 21 -5.37 -8.82 -1.52
C ALA A 21 -6.40 -9.88 -1.99
N GLY A 22 -6.03 -10.70 -2.96
CA GLY A 22 -6.88 -11.76 -3.54
C GLY A 22 -8.12 -11.26 -4.30
N GLN A 23 -8.30 -9.95 -4.46
CA GLN A 23 -9.49 -9.33 -5.07
C GLN A 23 -9.15 -8.44 -6.29
N ALA A 24 -8.02 -8.68 -6.96
CA ALA A 24 -7.73 -7.97 -8.20
C ALA A 24 -8.68 -8.43 -9.32
N SER A 25 -9.36 -7.46 -9.92
CA SER A 25 -10.22 -7.63 -11.09
C SER A 25 -9.96 -6.49 -12.09
N PRO A 26 -10.27 -6.67 -13.39
CA PRO A 26 -10.13 -5.62 -14.41
C PRO A 26 -11.13 -4.46 -14.24
N SER A 27 -11.86 -4.39 -13.12
CA SER A 27 -12.78 -3.30 -12.79
C SER A 27 -12.02 -2.02 -12.39
N PRO A 28 -12.68 -0.84 -12.35
CA PRO A 28 -12.11 0.35 -11.71
C PRO A 28 -11.78 -0.02 -10.25
N PRO A 29 -10.54 0.09 -9.75
CA PRO A 29 -9.43 1.00 -10.08
C PRO A 29 -8.29 0.43 -10.96
N VAL A 30 -8.23 -0.88 -11.19
CA VAL A 30 -7.10 -1.53 -11.87
C VAL A 30 -7.22 -1.41 -13.40
N GLY A 31 -8.42 -1.66 -13.92
CA GLY A 31 -8.70 -1.65 -15.37
C GLY A 31 -8.32 -0.34 -16.05
N PRO A 32 -8.86 0.82 -15.62
CA PRO A 32 -8.51 2.12 -16.21
C PRO A 32 -7.04 2.52 -16.01
N ALA A 33 -6.46 2.20 -14.84
CA ALA A 33 -5.09 2.59 -14.50
C ALA A 33 -4.03 1.87 -15.34
N LEU A 34 -4.23 0.57 -15.64
CA LEU A 34 -3.30 -0.23 -16.43
C LEU A 34 -3.67 -0.26 -17.93
N GLY A 35 -4.97 -0.26 -18.24
CA GLY A 35 -5.48 -0.30 -19.62
C GLY A 35 -5.11 0.94 -20.43
N SER A 36 -5.13 2.13 -19.80
CA SER A 36 -4.67 3.37 -20.45
C SER A 36 -3.19 3.36 -20.85
N LYS A 37 -2.39 2.44 -20.28
CA LYS A 37 -0.96 2.24 -20.59
C LYS A 37 -0.71 1.09 -21.57
N GLY A 38 -1.76 0.42 -22.06
CA GLY A 38 -1.65 -0.68 -23.02
C GLY A 38 -1.15 -1.99 -22.40
N ILE A 39 -1.29 -2.16 -21.08
CA ILE A 39 -0.87 -3.35 -20.34
C ILE A 39 -2.02 -4.36 -20.30
N LYS A 40 -1.68 -5.65 -20.32
CA LYS A 40 -2.65 -6.74 -20.10
C LYS A 40 -3.08 -6.79 -18.63
N SER A 41 -4.13 -6.03 -18.29
CA SER A 41 -4.68 -5.96 -16.94
C SER A 41 -5.10 -7.32 -16.37
N MET A 42 -5.51 -8.27 -17.22
CA MET A 42 -5.89 -9.63 -16.80
C MET A 42 -4.71 -10.43 -16.26
N ASP A 43 -3.54 -10.34 -16.91
CA ASP A 43 -2.33 -11.05 -16.49
C ASP A 43 -1.85 -10.51 -15.14
N PHE A 44 -1.89 -9.17 -14.98
CA PHE A 44 -1.64 -8.52 -13.70
C PHE A 44 -2.59 -9.04 -12.60
N CYS A 45 -3.90 -9.11 -12.86
CA CYS A 45 -4.86 -9.55 -11.85
C CYS A 45 -4.61 -10.99 -11.39
N LYS A 46 -4.30 -11.90 -12.33
CA LYS A 46 -3.98 -13.31 -12.00
C LYS A 46 -2.72 -13.41 -11.16
N GLU A 47 -1.63 -12.76 -11.59
CA GLU A 47 -0.35 -12.81 -10.90
C GLU A 47 -0.42 -12.14 -9.52
N PHE A 48 -1.13 -11.01 -9.41
CA PHE A 48 -1.34 -10.33 -8.13
C PHE A 48 -2.15 -11.20 -7.16
N ASN A 49 -3.23 -11.83 -7.62
CA ASN A 49 -4.04 -12.70 -6.76
C ASN A 49 -3.21 -13.90 -6.29
N ALA A 50 -2.44 -14.55 -7.17
CA ALA A 50 -1.55 -15.64 -6.79
C ALA A 50 -0.52 -15.23 -5.72
N ARG A 51 0.13 -14.06 -5.90
CA ARG A 51 1.09 -13.53 -4.92
C ARG A 51 0.46 -13.13 -3.60
N THR A 52 -0.83 -12.79 -3.56
CA THR A 52 -1.52 -12.29 -2.35
C THR A 52 -2.47 -13.30 -1.71
N GLN A 53 -2.49 -14.56 -2.18
CA GLN A 53 -3.34 -15.62 -1.64
C GLN A 53 -3.14 -15.92 -0.15
N HIS A 54 -1.92 -15.71 0.37
CA HIS A 54 -1.58 -15.95 1.78
C HIS A 54 -1.98 -14.79 2.70
N ILE A 55 -2.45 -13.67 2.14
CA ILE A 55 -2.82 -12.47 2.88
C ILE A 55 -4.35 -12.45 3.03
N ILE A 56 -4.84 -11.93 4.16
CA ILE A 56 -6.28 -11.76 4.42
C ILE A 56 -6.92 -11.01 3.25
N ALA A 57 -7.93 -11.64 2.63
CA ALA A 57 -8.63 -11.11 1.47
C ALA A 57 -9.19 -9.70 1.75
N GLY A 58 -9.03 -8.79 0.78
CA GLY A 58 -9.49 -7.41 0.91
C GLY A 58 -8.54 -6.47 1.68
N THR A 59 -7.42 -6.97 2.20
CA THR A 59 -6.37 -6.11 2.77
C THR A 59 -5.84 -5.16 1.69
N PRO A 60 -5.81 -3.84 1.90
CA PRO A 60 -5.36 -2.88 0.89
C PRO A 60 -3.84 -2.94 0.72
N MET A 61 -3.41 -3.50 -0.41
CA MET A 61 -2.01 -3.67 -0.80
C MET A 61 -1.63 -2.58 -1.81
N PRO A 62 -0.67 -1.69 -1.48
CA PRO A 62 -0.10 -0.78 -2.46
C PRO A 62 0.79 -1.55 -3.44
N VAL A 63 0.59 -1.30 -4.73
CA VAL A 63 1.38 -1.92 -5.79
C VAL A 63 2.02 -0.84 -6.64
N ARG A 64 3.32 -0.98 -6.87
CA ARG A 64 4.06 -0.17 -7.83
C ARG A 64 4.21 -0.98 -9.11
N VAL A 65 3.55 -0.54 -10.17
CA VAL A 65 3.65 -1.15 -11.50
C VAL A 65 4.59 -0.29 -12.34
N THR A 66 5.69 -0.87 -12.78
CA THR A 66 6.63 -0.25 -13.72
C THR A 66 6.33 -0.81 -15.11
N VAL A 67 6.00 0.10 -16.02
CA VAL A 67 5.63 -0.18 -17.41
C VAL A 67 6.83 0.19 -18.26
N ARG A 68 7.37 -0.79 -18.95
CA ARG A 68 8.46 -0.58 -19.90
C ARG A 68 7.91 -0.14 -21.25
N PRO A 69 8.76 0.48 -22.09
CA PRO A 69 8.34 0.98 -23.40
C PRO A 69 7.88 -0.10 -24.39
N ASP A 70 8.34 -1.33 -24.22
CA ASP A 70 7.92 -2.53 -24.97
C ASP A 70 6.54 -3.06 -24.52
N ARG A 71 5.84 -2.31 -23.65
CA ARG A 71 4.55 -2.69 -23.03
C ARG A 71 4.65 -3.91 -22.12
N THR A 72 5.85 -4.35 -21.78
CA THR A 72 6.04 -5.28 -20.67
C THR A 72 5.87 -4.53 -19.35
N PHE A 73 5.46 -5.24 -18.32
CA PHE A 73 5.27 -4.66 -17.00
C PHE A 73 5.92 -5.55 -15.94
N HIS A 74 6.44 -4.90 -14.92
CA HIS A 74 6.83 -5.55 -13.68
C HIS A 74 6.13 -4.84 -12.53
N PHE A 75 5.74 -5.59 -11.51
CA PHE A 75 5.11 -4.99 -10.34
C PHE A 75 5.72 -5.50 -9.04
N GLU A 76 5.80 -4.58 -8.09
CA GLU A 76 6.21 -4.83 -6.72
C GLU A 76 5.00 -4.65 -5.82
N VAL A 77 4.61 -5.73 -5.15
CA VAL A 77 3.60 -5.69 -4.10
C VAL A 77 4.28 -5.21 -2.83
N ARG A 78 3.77 -4.13 -2.24
CA ARG A 78 4.26 -3.60 -0.96
C ARG A 78 3.39 -4.11 0.17
N THR A 79 3.93 -4.12 1.38
CA THR A 79 3.20 -4.42 2.60
C THR A 79 1.99 -3.50 2.76
N PRO A 80 0.96 -3.95 3.50
CA PRO A 80 -0.22 -3.14 3.76
C PRO A 80 0.13 -1.75 4.31
N GLN A 81 -0.74 -0.80 4.05
CA GLN A 81 -0.59 0.56 4.58
C GLN A 81 -0.53 0.52 6.10
N THR A 82 0.42 1.25 6.69
CA THR A 82 0.58 1.29 8.16
C THR A 82 -0.69 1.80 8.83
N SER A 83 -1.35 2.79 8.23
CA SER A 83 -2.63 3.31 8.74
C SER A 83 -3.70 2.23 8.82
N TRP A 84 -3.79 1.36 7.81
CA TRP A 84 -4.72 0.24 7.84
C TRP A 84 -4.35 -0.79 8.91
N LEU A 85 -3.06 -1.15 9.04
CA LEU A 85 -2.59 -2.07 10.08
C LEU A 85 -2.84 -1.52 11.49
N LEU A 86 -2.59 -0.24 11.71
CA LEU A 86 -2.82 0.42 13.01
C LEU A 86 -4.31 0.49 13.34
N LEU A 87 -5.17 0.88 12.40
CA LEU A 87 -6.62 0.88 12.60
C LEU A 87 -7.16 -0.55 12.80
N ASN A 88 -6.53 -1.54 12.18
CA ASN A 88 -6.88 -2.94 12.38
C ASN A 88 -6.49 -3.44 13.78
N ALA A 89 -5.29 -3.11 14.24
CA ALA A 89 -4.79 -3.47 15.58
C ALA A 89 -5.51 -2.72 16.71
N ALA A 90 -5.93 -1.47 16.48
CA ALA A 90 -6.61 -0.64 17.47
C ALA A 90 -8.12 -0.87 17.56
N GLU A 91 -8.66 -1.86 16.83
CA GLU A 91 -10.11 -2.14 16.77
C GLU A 91 -10.97 -0.90 16.46
N ALA A 92 -10.42 -0.01 15.62
CA ALA A 92 -11.05 1.27 15.34
C ALA A 92 -12.46 1.12 14.73
N PRO A 93 -13.40 2.02 15.07
CA PRO A 93 -14.77 1.98 14.60
C PRO A 93 -14.84 1.97 13.08
N ILE A 94 -15.75 1.13 12.58
CA ILE A 94 -16.05 1.00 11.16
C ILE A 94 -16.91 2.20 10.76
N ALA A 95 -16.43 3.01 9.82
CA ALA A 95 -17.18 4.14 9.28
C ALA A 95 -18.06 3.71 8.09
N LYS A 96 -18.81 4.68 7.53
CA LYS A 96 -19.61 4.50 6.32
C LYS A 96 -18.77 3.85 5.21
N LYS A 97 -19.28 2.75 4.63
CA LYS A 97 -18.65 1.86 3.62
C LYS A 97 -17.73 0.75 4.16
N GLY A 98 -17.86 0.35 5.42
CA GLY A 98 -17.19 -0.87 5.92
C GLY A 98 -15.68 -0.72 6.14
N LYS A 99 -15.16 0.50 6.13
CA LYS A 99 -13.73 0.80 6.35
C LYS A 99 -13.54 1.41 7.72
N ARG A 100 -12.53 0.94 8.45
CA ARG A 100 -12.11 1.56 9.72
C ARG A 100 -11.58 2.98 9.44
N LYS A 101 -11.99 3.95 10.25
CA LYS A 101 -11.63 5.36 10.09
C LYS A 101 -10.80 5.81 11.30
N GLY A 102 -9.76 6.60 11.05
CA GLY A 102 -9.00 7.28 12.12
C GLY A 102 -9.74 8.50 12.68
N ALA A 103 -9.10 9.18 13.62
CA ALA A 103 -9.65 10.38 14.26
C ALA A 103 -9.93 11.47 13.23
N SER A 104 -11.03 12.21 13.41
CA SER A 104 -11.30 13.39 12.57
C SER A 104 -10.42 14.55 13.01
N ASN A 105 -10.16 14.67 14.32
CA ASN A 105 -9.20 15.61 14.91
C ASN A 105 -8.13 14.91 15.74
N PRO A 106 -7.05 14.39 15.12
CA PRO A 106 -5.94 13.77 15.82
C PRO A 106 -5.35 14.69 16.88
N GLY A 107 -5.19 14.19 18.11
CA GLY A 107 -4.65 14.94 19.26
C GLY A 107 -5.71 15.48 20.22
N LYS A 108 -6.97 15.64 19.77
CA LYS A 108 -8.13 15.86 20.67
C LYS A 108 -8.96 14.59 20.81
N GLU A 109 -9.15 13.89 19.69
CA GLU A 109 -9.90 12.64 19.63
C GLU A 109 -8.93 11.46 19.57
N THR A 110 -9.20 10.43 20.39
CA THR A 110 -8.52 9.14 20.31
C THR A 110 -9.52 8.08 19.89
N VAL A 111 -9.19 7.34 18.84
CA VAL A 111 -10.06 6.37 18.17
C VAL A 111 -9.80 4.93 18.61
N GLY A 112 -8.62 4.69 19.18
CA GLY A 112 -8.27 3.41 19.76
C GLY A 112 -6.91 3.47 20.46
N THR A 113 -6.57 2.39 21.15
CA THR A 113 -5.27 2.22 21.79
C THR A 113 -4.57 1.00 21.23
N ILE A 114 -3.23 1.04 21.16
CA ILE A 114 -2.40 -0.11 20.80
C ILE A 114 -1.27 -0.23 21.79
N SER A 115 -0.83 -1.46 22.07
CA SER A 115 0.37 -1.69 22.87
C SER A 115 1.64 -1.65 22.04
N LEU A 116 2.80 -1.47 22.70
CA LEU A 116 4.12 -1.55 22.05
C LEU A 116 4.37 -2.90 21.33
N LYS A 117 3.74 -3.99 21.80
CA LYS A 117 3.83 -5.31 21.14
C LYS A 117 3.25 -5.26 19.72
N HIS A 118 2.09 -4.64 19.55
CA HIS A 118 1.47 -4.47 18.22
C HIS A 118 2.33 -3.58 17.31
N VAL A 119 2.94 -2.51 17.84
CA VAL A 119 3.86 -1.67 17.08
C VAL A 119 5.04 -2.48 16.56
N TYR A 120 5.62 -3.33 17.40
CA TYR A 120 6.75 -4.18 17.05
C TYR A 120 6.40 -5.21 15.97
N GLU A 121 5.23 -5.85 16.07
CA GLU A 121 4.73 -6.78 15.05
C GLU A 121 4.51 -6.08 13.71
N ILE A 122 3.87 -4.90 13.72
CA ILE A 122 3.69 -4.09 12.51
C ILE A 122 5.04 -3.70 11.92
N ALA A 123 6.02 -3.34 12.76
CA ALA A 123 7.37 -2.99 12.31
C ALA A 123 8.07 -4.18 11.63
N LYS A 124 7.97 -5.39 12.20
CA LYS A 124 8.49 -6.63 11.58
C LYS A 124 7.85 -6.91 10.23
N ILE A 125 6.53 -6.79 10.12
CA ILE A 125 5.81 -6.97 8.85
C ILE A 125 6.35 -5.99 7.82
N LYS A 126 6.50 -4.70 8.17
CA LYS A 126 7.01 -3.68 7.25
C LYS A 126 8.48 -3.86 6.90
N GLN A 127 9.30 -4.36 7.83
CA GLN A 127 10.72 -4.61 7.62
C GLN A 127 10.98 -5.76 6.63
N SER A 128 10.01 -6.66 6.44
CA SER A 128 10.09 -7.70 5.40
C SER A 128 10.17 -7.14 3.97
N GLU A 129 9.80 -5.86 3.76
CA GLU A 129 10.05 -5.22 2.47
C GLU A 129 11.54 -4.99 2.24
N LEU A 130 12.04 -5.40 1.08
CA LEU A 130 13.44 -5.17 0.67
C LEU A 130 13.89 -3.70 0.83
N ARG A 131 13.01 -2.74 0.49
CA ARG A 131 13.25 -1.30 0.64
C ARG A 131 13.46 -0.84 2.09
N LEU A 132 12.82 -1.53 3.04
CA LEU A 132 12.83 -1.18 4.47
C LEU A 132 13.76 -2.08 5.29
N SER A 133 14.28 -3.15 4.69
CA SER A 133 15.15 -4.13 5.34
C SER A 133 16.43 -3.53 5.94
N GLY A 134 16.96 -2.47 5.34
CA GLY A 134 18.15 -1.76 5.84
C GLY A 134 17.90 -0.80 7.00
N LEU A 135 16.64 -0.55 7.38
CA LEU A 135 16.31 0.31 8.52
C LEU A 135 16.33 -0.49 9.82
N SER A 136 16.82 0.14 10.89
CA SER A 136 16.75 -0.45 12.22
C SER A 136 15.30 -0.65 12.65
N LEU A 137 15.04 -1.75 13.35
CA LEU A 137 13.69 -2.08 13.82
C LEU A 137 13.18 -1.01 14.79
N GLU A 138 14.07 -0.44 15.60
CA GLU A 138 13.74 0.68 16.48
C GLU A 138 13.30 1.93 15.70
N GLY A 139 14.00 2.28 14.62
CA GLY A 139 13.64 3.41 13.77
C GLY A 139 12.29 3.22 13.08
N LEU A 140 11.99 1.99 12.66
CA LEU A 140 10.68 1.61 12.13
C LEU A 140 9.58 1.73 13.19
N CYS A 141 9.80 1.22 14.41
CA CYS A 141 8.87 1.36 15.52
C CYS A 141 8.57 2.84 15.83
N ARG A 142 9.60 3.69 15.94
CA ARG A 142 9.43 5.14 16.16
C ARG A 142 8.60 5.79 15.06
N SER A 143 8.84 5.42 13.80
CA SER A 143 8.07 5.93 12.65
C SER A 143 6.59 5.52 12.72
N ILE A 144 6.32 4.27 13.12
CA ILE A 144 4.95 3.74 13.28
C ILE A 144 4.23 4.43 14.45
N ILE A 145 4.91 4.66 15.59
CA ILE A 145 4.36 5.39 16.73
C ILE A 145 3.98 6.82 16.33
N HIS A 146 4.84 7.50 15.58
CA HIS A 146 4.54 8.83 15.08
C HIS A 146 3.31 8.83 14.16
N GLN A 147 3.20 7.82 13.30
CA GLN A 147 2.02 7.67 12.46
C GLN A 147 0.75 7.34 13.26
N ALA A 148 0.82 6.52 14.31
CA ALA A 148 -0.32 6.24 15.19
C ALA A 148 -0.87 7.53 15.81
N LYS A 149 0.00 8.43 16.28
CA LYS A 149 -0.39 9.76 16.77
C LYS A 149 -1.12 10.59 15.71
N SER A 150 -0.65 10.56 14.46
CA SER A 150 -1.25 11.32 13.35
C SER A 150 -2.66 10.86 12.95
N ILE A 151 -3.05 9.63 13.29
CA ILE A 151 -4.37 9.07 13.01
C ILE A 151 -5.25 8.98 14.28
N GLY A 152 -4.76 9.51 15.40
CA GLY A 152 -5.47 9.53 16.69
C GLY A 152 -5.55 8.17 17.38
N ILE A 153 -4.50 7.36 17.28
CA ILE A 153 -4.34 6.13 18.05
C ILE A 153 -3.30 6.37 19.14
N ALA A 154 -3.68 6.10 20.38
CA ALA A 154 -2.78 6.21 21.52
C ALA A 154 -1.94 4.94 21.66
N VAL A 155 -0.63 5.11 21.89
CA VAL A 155 0.28 3.99 22.12
C VAL A 155 0.52 3.86 23.62
N VAL A 156 0.21 2.68 24.16
CA VAL A 156 0.39 2.34 25.57
C VAL A 156 1.64 1.47 25.71
N PRO A 157 2.51 1.73 26.70
CA PRO A 157 3.68 0.90 26.97
C PRO A 157 3.31 -0.57 27.28
#